data_AF-A0A0F8ZZC0-F1
#
_entry.id   AF-A0A0F8ZZC0-F1
#
_cell.length_a   1.000
_cell.length_b   1.000
_cell.length_c   1.000
_cell.angle_alpha   90.00
_cell.angle_beta   90.00
_cell.angle_gamma   90.00
#
_symmetry.space_group_name_H-M   'P 1'
#
loop_
_entity.id
_entity.type
_entity.pdbx_description
1 polymer ?
#
loop_
_entity_poly.entity_id
_entity_poly.type
_entity_poly.pdbx_seq_one_letter_code
_entity_poly.pdbx_strand_id
1 'polypeptide(L)' 'MLSLMRKYATTWLIKVILGAIVIVFVFWGVGSFRAQRAGRVAVVNGETITVEEYREVYNNIIEQLRRSFGNRLSDDI' A
#
# COMPACT_ATOMS: atom_id res chain seq x y z
N MET A 1 39.73 20.73 30.53
CA MET A 1 38.95 21.06 29.31
C MET A 1 38.51 19.85 28.49
N LEU A 2 38.92 18.61 28.80
CA LEU A 2 38.46 17.38 28.11
C LEU A 2 37.18 16.73 28.69
N SER A 3 36.70 17.22 29.85
CA SER A 3 35.52 16.66 30.54
C SER A 3 34.18 17.03 29.88
N LEU A 4 34.13 18.14 29.13
CA LEU A 4 32.95 18.56 28.39
C LEU A 4 32.68 17.61 27.21
N MET A 5 33.72 17.20 26.49
CA MET A 5 33.60 16.32 25.32
C MET A 5 32.93 14.98 25.67
N ARG A 6 33.26 14.36 26.82
CA ARG A 6 32.67 13.09 27.24
C ARG A 6 31.22 13.21 27.74
N LYS A 7 30.83 14.36 28.30
CA LYS A 7 29.48 14.58 28.83
C LYS A 7 28.46 14.88 27.72
N TYR A 8 28.93 15.43 26.60
CA TYR A 8 28.09 15.73 25.42
C TYR A 8 28.21 14.69 24.29
N ALA A 9 29.28 13.86 24.26
CA ALA A 9 29.49 12.87 23.22
C ALA A 9 28.32 11.89 23.07
N THR A 10 27.76 11.38 24.18
CA THR A 10 26.65 10.41 24.11
C THR A 10 25.38 11.06 23.52
N THR A 11 25.09 12.29 23.92
CA THR A 11 23.88 13.02 23.47
C THR A 11 24.01 13.54 22.04
N TRP A 12 25.24 13.84 21.59
CA TRP A 12 25.48 14.28 20.22
C TRP A 12 25.57 13.09 19.25
N LEU A 13 26.25 12.01 19.64
CA LEU A 13 26.35 10.77 18.86
C LEU A 13 24.98 10.18 18.55
N ILE A 14 24.07 10.13 19.53
CA ILE A 14 22.72 9.61 19.32
C ILE A 14 21.93 10.44 18.29
N LYS A 15 22.12 11.77 18.27
CA LYS A 15 21.47 12.67 17.31
C LYS A 15 21.98 12.44 15.89
N VAL A 16 23.28 12.18 15.73
CA VAL A 16 23.89 11.89 14.42
C VAL A 16 23.36 10.57 13.86
N ILE A 17 23.33 9.52 14.67
CA ILE A 17 22.82 8.19 14.27
C ILE A 17 21.32 8.29 13.91
N LEU A 18 20.54 8.95 14.76
CA LEU A 18 19.10 9.14 14.53
C LEU A 18 18.84 9.96 13.26
N GLY A 19 19.65 11.01 13.01
CA GLY A 19 19.60 11.79 11.77
C GLY A 19 19.92 10.95 10.53
N ALA A 20 20.96 10.11 10.59
CA ALA A 20 21.33 9.22 9.48
C ALA A 20 20.20 8.23 9.14
N ILE A 21 19.53 7.67 10.16
CA ILE A 21 18.36 6.79 9.97
C ILE A 21 17.22 7.56 9.30
N VAL A 22 16.87 8.76 9.77
CA VAL A 22 15.82 9.61 9.18
C VAL A 22 16.12 9.90 7.71
N ILE A 23 17.37 10.20 7.36
CA ILE A 23 17.79 10.44 5.97
C ILE A 23 17.49 9.21 5.11
N VAL A 24 17.87 8.02 5.56
CA VAL A 24 17.56 6.78 4.85
C VAL A 24 16.06 6.59 4.68
N PHE A 25 15.23 6.84 5.71
CA PHE A 25 13.76 6.74 5.59
C PHE A 25 13.15 7.77 4.64
N VAL A 26 13.70 8.97 4.53
CA VAL A 26 13.26 9.98 3.55
C VAL A 26 13.59 9.53 2.13
N PHE A 27 14.80 8.99 1.91
CA PHE A 27 15.19 8.44 0.62
C PHE A 27 14.50 7.12 0.28
N TRP A 28 14.12 6.31 1.28
CA TRP A 28 13.59 4.97 1.10
C TRP A 28 12.06 4.88 1.13
N GLY A 29 11.36 5.79 1.81
CA GLY A 29 9.98 6.05 1.44
C GLY A 29 8.98 6.29 2.57
N VAL A 30 8.86 7.55 2.94
CA VAL A 30 7.53 8.21 2.99
C VAL A 30 6.79 8.18 1.62
N GLY A 31 7.44 7.67 0.58
CA GLY A 31 6.86 7.33 -0.73
C GLY A 31 6.13 5.98 -0.80
N SER A 32 5.89 5.25 0.30
CA SER A 32 5.02 4.07 0.29
C SER A 32 3.57 4.39 -0.13
N PHE A 33 3.16 5.65 -0.12
CA PHE A 33 1.95 6.13 -0.82
C PHE A 33 1.98 5.91 -2.35
N ARG A 34 3.15 5.73 -2.97
CA ARG A 34 3.27 5.30 -4.38
C ARG A 34 3.05 3.79 -4.55
N ALA A 35 3.24 2.96 -3.52
CA ALA A 35 2.89 1.54 -3.61
C ALA A 35 1.36 1.34 -3.72
N GLN A 36 0.57 2.22 -3.10
CA GLN A 36 -0.89 2.31 -3.33
C GLN A 36 -1.23 2.61 -4.81
N ARG A 37 -0.35 3.28 -5.57
CA ARG A 37 -0.52 3.51 -7.01
C ARG A 37 -0.11 2.32 -7.88
N ALA A 38 0.72 1.41 -7.37
CA ALA A 38 1.12 0.20 -8.11
C ALA A 38 -0.03 -0.81 -8.24
N GLY A 39 -1.10 -0.64 -7.45
CA GLY A 39 -2.33 -1.42 -7.54
C GLY A 39 -3.48 -0.69 -8.24
N ARG A 40 -3.27 0.41 -8.97
CA ARG A 40 -4.35 1.16 -9.63
C ARG A 40 -4.54 0.68 -11.07
N VAL A 41 -5.75 0.23 -11.42
CA VAL A 41 -6.14 -0.15 -12.78
C VAL A 41 -6.66 1.05 -13.55
N ALA A 42 -7.51 1.86 -12.92
CA ALA A 42 -8.14 3.00 -13.55
C ALA A 42 -8.51 4.08 -12.53
N VAL A 43 -8.77 5.29 -13.02
CA VAL A 43 -9.45 6.35 -12.25
C VAL A 43 -10.71 6.72 -13.01
N VAL A 44 -11.87 6.61 -12.38
CA VAL A 44 -13.17 6.92 -12.99
C VAL A 44 -13.85 7.97 -12.13
N ASN A 45 -14.21 9.13 -12.71
CA ASN A 45 -14.81 10.25 -11.97
C ASN A 45 -14.03 10.72 -10.72
N GLY A 46 -12.71 10.52 -10.70
CA GLY A 46 -11.86 10.83 -9.55
C GLY A 46 -11.75 9.70 -8.51
N GLU A 47 -12.56 8.64 -8.63
CA GLU A 47 -12.47 7.42 -7.82
C GLU A 47 -11.33 6.54 -8.33
N THR A 48 -10.49 6.04 -7.42
CA THR A 48 -9.39 5.13 -7.79
C THR A 48 -9.87 3.70 -7.73
N ILE A 49 -9.82 2.99 -8.86
CA ILE A 49 -10.13 1.56 -8.91
C ILE A 49 -8.83 0.78 -8.79
N THR A 50 -8.75 -0.08 -7.77
CA THR A 50 -7.61 -0.97 -7.55
C THR A 50 -7.73 -2.27 -8.35
N VAL A 51 -6.61 -2.97 -8.53
CA VAL A 51 -6.53 -4.29 -9.17
C VAL A 51 -7.37 -5.32 -8.41
N GLU A 52 -7.40 -5.22 -7.09
CA GLU A 52 -8.18 -6.12 -6.24
C GLU A 52 -9.68 -5.89 -6.45
N GLU A 53 -10.15 -4.64 -6.38
CA GLU A 53 -11.56 -4.29 -6.62
C GLU A 53 -12.02 -4.72 -8.01
N TYR A 54 -11.18 -4.55 -9.04
CA TYR A 54 -11.50 -5.03 -10.38
C TYR A 54 -11.72 -6.54 -10.42
N ARG A 55 -10.85 -7.33 -9.77
CA ARG A 55 -10.95 -8.79 -9.74
C ARG A 55 -12.19 -9.25 -8.98
N GLU A 56 -12.48 -8.62 -7.84
CA GLU A 56 -13.65 -8.94 -7.03
C GLU A 56 -14.95 -8.70 -7.80
N VAL A 57 -15.10 -7.52 -8.39
CA VAL A 57 -16.29 -7.15 -9.18
C VAL A 57 -16.44 -8.07 -10.40
N TYR A 58 -15.36 -8.35 -11.12
CA TYR A 58 -15.38 -9.26 -12.27
C TYR A 58 -15.87 -10.66 -11.87
N ASN A 59 -15.32 -11.23 -10.80
CA ASN A 59 -15.72 -12.55 -10.32
C ASN A 59 -17.19 -12.59 -9.88
N ASN A 60 -17.66 -11.53 -9.20
CA ASN A 60 -19.06 -11.42 -8.78
C ASN A 60 -20.01 -11.37 -9.99
N ILE A 61 -19.67 -10.62 -11.04
CA ILE A 61 -20.48 -10.56 -12.27
C ILE A 61 -20.56 -11.95 -12.91
N ILE A 62 -19.43 -12.64 -13.07
CA ILE A 62 -19.40 -13.99 -13.65
C ILE A 62 -20.22 -14.98 -12.82
N GLU A 63 -20.15 -14.90 -11.50
CA GLU A 63 -20.92 -15.74 -10.59
C GLU A 63 -22.43 -15.47 -10.70
N GLN A 64 -22.84 -14.21 -10.78
CA GLN A 64 -24.24 -13.84 -11.01
C GLN A 64 -24.76 -14.33 -12.37
N LEU A 65 -23.95 -14.22 -13.42
CA LEU A 65 -24.26 -14.77 -14.73
C LEU A 65 -24.41 -16.29 -14.63
N ARG A 66 -23.46 -16.99 -14.01
CA ARG A 66 -23.52 -18.44 -13.81
C ARG A 66 -24.77 -18.88 -13.08
N ARG A 67 -25.19 -18.18 -12.02
CA ARG A 67 -26.44 -18.48 -11.30
C ARG A 67 -27.67 -18.24 -12.17
N SER A 68 -27.70 -17.13 -12.90
CA SER A 68 -28.86 -16.75 -13.72
C SER A 68 -29.04 -17.63 -14.95
N PHE A 69 -27.95 -18.09 -15.57
CA PHE A 69 -27.99 -18.98 -16.73
C PHE A 69 -28.00 -20.45 -16.32
N GLY A 70 -27.31 -20.83 -15.23
CA GLY A 70 -27.27 -22.18 -14.69
C GLY A 70 -28.58 -22.62 -14.03
N ASN A 71 -29.28 -21.74 -13.30
CA ASN A 71 -30.61 -22.07 -12.75
C ASN A 71 -31.69 -22.24 -13.81
N ARG A 72 -31.48 -21.75 -15.04
CA ARG A 72 -32.41 -21.98 -16.16
C ARG A 72 -32.19 -23.34 -16.84
N LEU A 73 -31.12 -24.05 -16.48
CA LEU A 73 -30.81 -25.39 -16.98
C LEU A 73 -31.27 -26.50 -16.01
N SER A 74 -31.61 -26.16 -14.75
CA SER A 74 -31.95 -27.15 -13.72
C SER A 74 -33.46 -27.32 -13.45
N ASP A 75 -34.33 -26.53 -14.10
CA ASP A 75 -35.79 -26.61 -13.89
C ASP A 75 -36.53 -27.39 -15.00
N ASP A 76 -35.81 -27.99 -15.95
CA ASP A 76 -36.39 -28.67 -17.13
C ASP A 76 -35.87 -30.11 -17.38
N ILE A 77 -35.28 -30.80 -16.39
CA ILE A 77 -35.05 -32.27 -16.50
C ILE A 77 -35.53 -33.01 -15.26
#